data_AF-A0A316QDG5-F1
#
_entry.id   AF-A0A316QDG5-F1
#
_cell.length_a   1.000
_cell.length_b   1.000
_cell.length_c   1.000
_cell.angle_alpha   90.00
_cell.angle_beta   90.00
_cell.angle_gamma   90.00
#
_symmetry.space_group_name_H-M   'P 1'
#
loop_
_entity.id
_entity.type
_entity.pdbx_description
1 polymer ?
#
loop_
_entity_poly.entity_id
_entity_poly.type
_entity_poly.pdbx_seq_one_letter_code
_entity_poly.pdbx_strand_id
1 'polypeptide(L)'
;MSITKAEKETVILFDEADDRAEVYTHNTKLKNRLARAANKHPQTYVLKYQNSDGGVSYAFPKKYLTVMFREPISDTDRERCKANCRNVKPSQYRRENSTQEREYGADRTIPLPREKPP
;
A
#
# COMPACT_ATOMS: atom_id res chain seq x y z
N MET A 1 17.82 16.40 -15.37
CA MET A 1 17.69 17.29 -14.19
C MET A 1 17.02 16.51 -13.07
N SER A 2 17.35 16.76 -11.80
CA SER A 2 16.71 16.09 -10.67
C SER A 2 15.51 16.90 -10.17
N ILE A 3 14.32 16.31 -10.20
CA ILE A 3 13.10 16.90 -9.66
C ILE A 3 13.25 17.16 -8.14
N THR A 4 12.89 18.37 -7.71
CA THR A 4 12.95 18.81 -6.32
C THR A 4 11.94 18.06 -5.44
N LYS A 5 12.07 18.18 -4.11
CA LYS A 5 11.10 17.55 -3.20
C LYS A 5 9.70 18.15 -3.32
N ALA A 6 9.59 19.45 -3.62
CA ALA A 6 8.31 20.13 -3.77
C ALA A 6 7.56 19.62 -5.00
N GLU A 7 8.27 19.42 -6.11
CA GLU A 7 7.71 18.89 -7.37
C GLU A 7 7.34 17.39 -7.27
N LYS A 8 7.85 16.65 -6.26
CA LYS A 8 7.45 15.25 -6.02
C LYS A 8 6.11 15.16 -5.30
N GLU A 9 5.08 15.66 -5.94
CA GLU A 9 3.73 15.73 -5.40
C GLU A 9 2.98 14.40 -5.50
N THR A 10 1.80 14.38 -4.86
CA THR A 10 0.82 13.32 -4.96
C THR A 10 -0.56 13.96 -5.03
N VAL A 11 -1.31 13.65 -6.07
CA VAL A 11 -2.65 14.16 -6.32
C VAL A 11 -3.60 12.98 -6.32
N ILE A 12 -4.70 13.11 -5.58
CA ILE A 12 -5.80 12.14 -5.52
C ILE A 12 -7.03 12.88 -6.04
N LEU A 13 -7.59 12.40 -7.14
CA LEU A 13 -8.72 13.03 -7.81
C LEU A 13 -9.85 12.02 -8.00
N PHE A 14 -11.05 12.39 -7.58
CA PHE A 14 -12.29 11.67 -7.87
C PHE A 14 -13.46 12.65 -7.74
N ASP A 15 -14.55 12.36 -8.45
CA ASP A 15 -15.80 13.11 -8.37
C ASP A 15 -16.94 12.24 -7.81
N GLU A 16 -18.11 12.84 -7.65
CA GLU A 16 -19.28 12.16 -7.07
C GLU A 16 -19.96 11.20 -8.08
N ALA A 17 -19.87 11.50 -9.38
CA ALA A 17 -20.58 10.79 -10.44
C ALA A 17 -19.85 9.52 -10.92
N ASP A 18 -18.52 9.57 -11.06
CA ASP A 18 -17.67 8.46 -11.49
C ASP A 18 -17.34 7.54 -10.31
N ASP A 19 -17.38 6.23 -10.51
CA ASP A 19 -17.01 5.24 -9.49
C ASP A 19 -15.48 5.07 -9.34
N ARG A 20 -14.69 5.79 -10.12
CA ARG A 20 -13.22 5.71 -10.17
C ARG A 20 -12.55 6.87 -9.45
N ALA A 21 -11.36 6.58 -8.92
CA ALA A 21 -10.41 7.56 -8.46
C ALA A 21 -9.13 7.44 -9.28
N GLU A 22 -8.49 8.57 -9.51
CA GLU A 22 -7.17 8.68 -10.12
C GLU A 22 -6.16 9.16 -9.08
N VAL A 23 -5.02 8.46 -9.02
CA VAL A 23 -3.92 8.80 -8.12
C VAL A 23 -2.66 9.01 -8.93
N TYR A 24 -2.21 10.26 -8.99
CA TYR A 24 -0.92 10.67 -9.51
C TYR A 24 0.10 10.77 -8.38
N THR A 25 1.31 10.26 -8.57
CA THR A 25 2.32 10.28 -7.50
C THR A 25 3.75 10.16 -8.00
N HIS A 26 4.65 10.96 -7.43
CA HIS A 26 6.10 10.73 -7.47
C HIS A 26 6.63 9.89 -6.29
N ASN A 27 5.83 9.68 -5.24
CA ASN A 27 6.23 8.94 -4.03
C ASN A 27 6.58 7.48 -4.34
N THR A 28 7.85 7.11 -4.18
CA THR A 28 8.37 5.78 -4.51
C THR A 28 7.63 4.63 -3.81
N LYS A 29 7.26 4.78 -2.53
CA LYS A 29 6.56 3.72 -1.80
C LYS A 29 5.15 3.51 -2.34
N LEU A 30 4.43 4.58 -2.64
CA LEU A 30 3.09 4.51 -3.21
C LEU A 30 3.11 3.95 -4.63
N LYS A 31 4.07 4.38 -5.47
CA LYS A 31 4.30 3.81 -6.80
C LYS A 31 4.46 2.29 -6.76
N ASN A 32 5.33 1.79 -5.89
CA ASN A 32 5.57 0.35 -5.74
C ASN A 32 4.31 -0.41 -5.30
N ARG A 33 3.47 0.20 -4.44
CA ARG A 33 2.19 -0.40 -4.03
C ARG A 33 1.20 -0.44 -5.18
N LEU A 34 1.06 0.64 -5.95
CA LEU A 34 0.17 0.71 -7.12
C LEU A 34 0.59 -0.26 -8.21
N ALA A 35 1.90 -0.34 -8.52
CA ALA A 35 2.43 -1.29 -9.49
C ALA A 35 2.16 -2.75 -9.08
N ARG A 36 2.34 -3.09 -7.79
CA ARG A 36 2.00 -4.43 -7.27
C ARG A 36 0.50 -4.72 -7.38
N ALA A 37 -0.35 -3.74 -7.07
CA ALA A 37 -1.80 -3.88 -7.18
C ALA A 37 -2.23 -4.08 -8.64
N ALA A 38 -1.65 -3.33 -9.58
CA ALA A 38 -1.87 -3.47 -11.02
C ALA A 38 -1.38 -4.82 -11.56
N ASN A 39 -0.22 -5.31 -11.11
CA ASN A 39 0.26 -6.63 -11.51
C ASN A 39 -0.68 -7.76 -11.03
N LYS A 40 -1.26 -7.62 -9.83
CA LYS A 40 -2.19 -8.62 -9.28
C LYS A 40 -3.60 -8.51 -9.89
N HIS A 41 -4.04 -7.29 -10.19
CA HIS A 41 -5.39 -6.98 -10.66
C HIS A 41 -5.36 -5.94 -11.79
N PRO A 42 -4.86 -6.29 -12.99
CA PRO A 42 -4.59 -5.34 -14.08
C PRO A 42 -5.84 -4.67 -14.64
N GLN A 43 -7.00 -5.34 -14.57
CA GLN A 43 -8.28 -4.78 -14.99
C GLN A 43 -8.86 -3.78 -13.98
N THR A 44 -8.41 -3.83 -12.72
CA THR A 44 -8.90 -2.97 -11.64
C THR A 44 -8.03 -1.73 -11.47
N TYR A 45 -6.71 -1.89 -11.49
CA TYR A 45 -5.74 -0.80 -11.34
C TYR A 45 -5.07 -0.55 -12.68
N VAL A 46 -5.54 0.48 -13.39
CA VAL A 46 -5.09 0.79 -14.76
C VAL A 46 -4.07 1.91 -14.71
N LEU A 47 -2.87 1.67 -15.23
CA LEU A 47 -1.87 2.72 -15.45
C LEU A 47 -2.38 3.66 -16.56
N LYS A 48 -2.63 4.92 -16.21
CA LYS A 48 -3.10 5.96 -17.15
C LYS A 48 -1.95 6.69 -17.80
N TYR A 49 -0.95 7.03 -17.00
CA TYR A 49 0.14 7.91 -17.42
C TYR A 49 1.42 7.61 -16.68
N GLN A 50 2.54 7.83 -17.36
CA GLN A 50 3.88 7.81 -16.79
C GLN A 50 4.68 8.93 -17.45
N ASN A 51 5.22 9.85 -16.65
CA ASN A 51 6.08 10.92 -17.16
C ASN A 51 7.56 10.50 -17.21
N SER A 52 8.35 11.30 -17.92
CA SER A 52 9.81 11.16 -18.03
C SER A 52 10.52 11.28 -16.67
N ASP A 53 9.95 12.06 -15.75
CA ASP A 53 10.52 12.35 -14.44
C ASP A 53 10.14 11.31 -13.36
N GLY A 54 9.51 10.21 -13.78
CA GLY A 54 9.19 9.04 -12.95
C GLY A 54 7.93 9.17 -12.08
N GLY A 55 7.08 10.16 -12.32
CA GLY A 55 5.70 10.23 -11.85
C GLY A 55 4.80 9.27 -12.63
N VAL A 56 3.81 8.71 -11.95
CA VAL A 56 2.84 7.75 -12.52
C VAL A 56 1.44 8.10 -12.07
N SER A 57 0.45 7.80 -12.92
CA SER A 57 -0.97 7.94 -12.60
C SER A 57 -1.70 6.62 -12.78
N TYR A 58 -2.49 6.23 -11.79
CA TYR A 58 -3.32 5.02 -11.83
C TYR A 58 -4.78 5.36 -11.57
N ALA A 59 -5.68 4.74 -12.34
CA ALA A 59 -7.12 4.79 -12.15
C ALA A 59 -7.66 3.46 -11.61
N PHE A 60 -8.49 3.50 -10.58
CA PHE A 60 -9.11 2.33 -9.95
C PHE A 60 -10.41 2.69 -9.23
N PRO A 61 -11.30 1.73 -8.92
CA PRO A 61 -12.56 2.03 -8.24
C PRO A 61 -12.34 2.73 -6.88
N LYS A 62 -13.03 3.86 -6.66
CA LYS A 62 -12.89 4.73 -5.50
C LYS A 62 -13.19 4.02 -4.17
N LYS A 63 -14.00 2.96 -4.20
CA LYS A 63 -14.29 2.10 -3.03
C LYS A 63 -13.05 1.41 -2.43
N TYR A 64 -11.95 1.30 -3.17
CA TYR A 64 -10.69 0.74 -2.67
C TYR A 64 -9.74 1.79 -2.11
N LEU A 65 -10.08 3.07 -2.25
CA LEU A 65 -9.34 4.18 -1.66
C LEU A 65 -9.91 4.49 -0.28
N THR A 66 -9.03 4.59 0.72
CA THR A 66 -9.39 5.08 2.05
C THR A 66 -8.52 6.28 2.38
N VAL A 67 -9.16 7.44 2.58
CA VAL A 67 -8.50 8.65 3.11
C VAL A 67 -8.77 8.71 4.60
N MET A 68 -7.70 8.67 5.40
CA MET A 68 -7.80 8.70 6.85
C MET A 68 -7.07 9.91 7.40
N PHE A 69 -7.80 10.79 8.08
CA PHE A 69 -7.22 11.87 8.85
C PHE A 69 -6.79 11.35 10.21
N ARG A 70 -5.60 11.74 10.65
CA ARG A 70 -5.03 11.34 11.93
C ARG A 70 -4.96 12.55 12.83
N GLU A 71 -5.45 12.40 14.06
CA GLU A 71 -5.18 13.38 15.10
C GLU A 71 -3.69 13.33 15.51
N PRO A 72 -3.14 14.44 15.98
CA PRO A 72 -1.83 14.45 16.60
C PRO A 72 -1.77 13.39 17.71
N ILE A 73 -0.77 12.52 17.66
CA ILE A 73 -0.55 11.54 18.71
C ILE A 73 -0.08 12.27 19.97
N SER A 74 -0.73 12.00 21.12
CA SER A 74 -0.28 12.50 22.42
C SER A 74 1.13 11.97 22.73
N ASP A 75 1.94 12.70 23.51
CA ASP A 75 3.28 12.23 23.87
C ASP A 75 3.24 10.89 24.62
N THR A 76 2.23 10.69 25.47
CA THR A 76 1.96 9.42 26.17
C THR A 76 1.67 8.28 25.20
N ASP A 77 0.85 8.51 24.17
CA ASP A 77 0.57 7.49 23.16
C ASP A 77 1.79 7.22 22.28
N ARG A 78 2.61 8.25 22.02
CA ARG A 78 3.86 8.14 21.27
C ARG A 78 4.87 7.26 22.01
N GLU A 79 5.01 7.43 23.32
CA GLU A 79 5.85 6.59 24.17
C GLU A 79 5.33 5.16 24.25
N ARG A 80 4.01 4.97 24.42
CA ARG A 80 3.38 3.64 24.39
C ARG A 80 3.65 2.93 23.06
N CYS A 81 3.49 3.62 21.93
CA CYS A 81 3.80 3.09 20.60
C CYS A 81 5.28 2.69 20.47
N LYS A 82 6.21 3.54 20.95
CA LYS A 82 7.65 3.23 20.94
C LYS A 82 7.97 1.99 21.79
N ALA A 83 7.40 1.88 22.99
CA ALA A 83 7.58 0.73 23.87
C ALA A 83 7.06 -0.56 23.23
N ASN A 84 5.86 -0.52 22.63
CA ASN A 84 5.31 -1.66 21.90
C ASN A 84 6.23 -2.07 20.74
N CYS A 85 6.72 -1.12 19.93
CA CYS A 85 7.66 -1.42 18.84
C CYS A 85 8.97 -2.05 19.31
N ARG A 86 9.50 -1.68 20.48
CA ARG A 86 10.70 -2.32 21.07
C ARG A 86 10.46 -3.78 21.45
N ASN A 87 9.23 -4.12 21.81
CA ASN A 87 8.84 -5.47 22.20
C ASN A 87 8.46 -6.36 21.00
N VAL A 88 8.32 -5.80 19.80
CA VAL A 88 8.09 -6.57 18.57
C VAL A 88 9.43 -7.13 18.07
N LYS A 89 9.63 -8.45 18.21
CA LYS A 89 10.80 -9.16 17.65
C LYS A 89 10.78 -9.08 16.11
N PRO A 90 11.73 -8.38 15.44
CA PRO A 90 11.62 -8.06 14.00
C PRO A 90 11.79 -9.22 13.01
N SER A 91 11.81 -10.48 13.43
CA SER A 91 12.46 -11.56 12.66
C SER A 91 11.62 -12.81 12.37
N GLN A 92 10.49 -13.05 13.05
CA GLN A 92 9.70 -14.28 12.82
C GLN A 92 8.73 -14.13 11.63
N TYR A 93 8.03 -12.99 11.52
CA TYR A 93 6.97 -12.77 10.52
C TYR A 93 7.45 -12.72 9.06
N ARG A 94 8.72 -12.33 8.80
CA ARG A 94 9.28 -12.26 7.44
C ARG A 94 9.77 -13.62 6.92
N ARG A 95 10.28 -14.48 7.81
CA ARG A 95 10.80 -15.80 7.43
C ARG A 95 9.65 -16.76 7.14
N GLU A 96 8.65 -16.80 8.00
CA GLU A 96 7.50 -17.72 7.90
C GLU A 96 6.68 -17.53 6.60
N ASN A 97 6.44 -16.27 6.20
CA ASN A 97 5.72 -15.97 4.96
C ASN A 97 6.55 -16.25 3.69
N SER A 98 7.89 -16.13 3.76
CA SER A 98 8.77 -16.46 2.62
C SER A 98 8.92 -17.96 2.37
N THR A 99 8.73 -18.77 3.41
CA THR A 99 8.72 -20.24 3.30
C THR A 99 7.36 -20.73 2.80
N GLN A 100 6.26 -20.16 3.30
CA GLN A 100 4.91 -20.46 2.80
C GLN A 100 4.74 -20.11 1.32
N GLU A 101 5.19 -18.94 0.85
CA GLU A 101 5.06 -18.58 -0.57
C GLU A 101 5.85 -19.51 -1.53
N ARG A 102 6.90 -20.19 -1.06
CA ARG A 102 7.62 -21.21 -1.84
C ARG A 102 6.94 -22.58 -1.81
N GLU A 103 6.30 -22.95 -0.70
CA GLU A 103 5.60 -24.23 -0.56
C GLU A 103 4.21 -24.21 -1.23
N TYR A 104 3.45 -23.12 -1.13
CA TYR A 104 2.11 -22.97 -1.74
C TYR A 104 2.13 -22.65 -3.23
N GLY A 105 3.31 -22.42 -3.84
CA GLY A 105 3.45 -22.31 -5.29
C GLY A 105 3.24 -23.62 -6.04
N ALA A 106 3.19 -24.76 -5.34
CA ALA A 106 3.04 -26.09 -5.92
C ALA A 106 1.66 -26.72 -5.71
N ASP A 107 0.83 -26.24 -4.77
CA ASP A 107 -0.46 -26.88 -4.46
C ASP A 107 -1.58 -25.85 -4.23
N ARG A 108 -2.59 -25.86 -5.12
CA ARG A 108 -3.69 -24.88 -5.17
C ARG A 108 -4.82 -25.25 -4.20
N THR A 109 -4.54 -25.22 -2.90
CA THR A 109 -5.61 -25.25 -1.89
C THR A 109 -5.41 -24.12 -0.89
N ILE A 110 -6.34 -23.17 -0.87
CA ILE A 110 -6.31 -22.01 0.02
C ILE A 110 -6.57 -22.51 1.46
N PRO A 111 -5.69 -22.27 2.45
CA PRO A 111 -5.97 -22.70 3.81
C PRO A 111 -7.05 -21.83 4.44
N LEU A 112 -8.00 -22.45 5.13
CA LEU A 112 -8.98 -21.73 5.94
C LEU A 112 -8.30 -20.92 7.04
N PRO A 113 -8.84 -19.73 7.39
CA PRO A 113 -8.27 -18.87 8.42
C PRO A 113 -8.25 -19.60 9.77
N ARG A 114 -7.10 -19.61 10.43
CA ARG A 114 -6.95 -20.18 11.77
C ARG A 114 -7.80 -19.38 12.76
N GLU A 115 -8.70 -20.06 13.47
CA GLU A 115 -9.44 -19.47 14.57
C GLU A 115 -8.49 -18.97 15.65
N LYS A 116 -8.83 -17.81 16.23
CA LYS A 116 -8.03 -17.14 17.25
C LYS A 116 -8.08 -17.98 18.53
N PRO A 117 -6.94 -18.33 19.15
CA PRO A 117 -6.95 -19.05 20.42
C PRO A 117 -7.59 -18.19 21.54
N PRO A 118 -8.15 -18.83 22.59
CA PRO A 118 -8.99 -18.21 23.61
C PRO A 118 -8.29 -17.10 24.40
#